data_AF-A0A367LTI5-F1
#
_entry.id   AF-A0A367LTI5-F1
#
_cell.length_a   1.000
_cell.length_b   1.000
_cell.length_c   1.000
_cell.angle_alpha   90.00
_cell.angle_beta   90.00
_cell.angle_gamma   90.00
#
_symmetry.space_group_name_H-M   'P 1'
#
loop_
_entity.id
_entity.type
_entity.pdbx_description
1 polymer ?
#
loop_
_entity_poly.entity_id
_entity_poly.type
_entity_poly.pdbx_seq_one_letter_code
_entity_poly.pdbx_strand_id
1 'polypeptide(L)' 'IFAMNGMLDNIAEDMAKGQGEALDAYAVLLGVEAKDRAHFAQVTQQHFGEIFASKDATGEQVLSNTLAVMSRDGTLAR' A
#
# COMPACT_ATOMS: atom_id res chain seq x y z
N ILE A 1 3.69 -2.63 20.07
CA ILE A 1 3.36 -2.34 18.66
C ILE A 1 4.66 -1.89 17.99
N PHE A 2 5.51 -2.85 17.57
CA PHE A 2 6.87 -2.59 17.05
C PHE A 2 7.18 -3.44 15.80
N ALA A 3 6.23 -4.28 15.36
CA ALA A 3 6.40 -5.20 14.22
C ALA A 3 6.24 -4.52 12.85
N MET A 4 5.98 -3.21 12.79
CA MET A 4 5.68 -2.54 11.52
C MET A 4 6.89 -2.06 10.74
N ASN A 5 8.06 -1.80 11.35
CA ASN A 5 9.18 -1.23 10.58
C ASN A 5 9.72 -2.19 9.51
N GLY A 6 10.03 -3.44 9.87
CA GLY A 6 10.46 -4.44 8.88
C GLY A 6 9.35 -4.83 7.89
N MET A 7 8.08 -4.68 8.27
CA MET A 7 6.96 -4.92 7.36
C MET A 7 6.82 -3.81 6.33
N LEU A 8 7.04 -2.55 6.71
CA LEU A 8 6.94 -1.39 5.82
C LEU A 8 7.97 -1.42 4.71
N ASP A 9 9.21 -1.83 5.00
CA ASP A 9 10.25 -1.97 3.99
C ASP A 9 9.88 -3.04 2.94
N ASN A 10 9.35 -4.18 3.40
CA ASN A 10 8.85 -5.22 2.50
C ASN A 10 7.63 -4.76 1.69
N ILE A 11 6.70 -4.04 2.31
CA ILE A 11 5.56 -3.42 1.60
C ILE A 11 6.08 -2.45 0.55
N ALA A 12 7.08 -1.62 0.89
CA ALA A 12 7.63 -0.64 -0.03
C ALA A 12 8.27 -1.34 -1.24
N GLU A 13 9.06 -2.38 -1.00
CA GLU A 13 9.70 -3.16 -2.07
C GLU A 13 8.67 -3.84 -2.98
N ASP A 14 7.68 -4.52 -2.40
CA ASP A 14 6.64 -5.22 -3.16
C ASP A 14 5.71 -4.24 -3.89
N MET A 15 5.40 -3.09 -3.29
CA MET A 15 4.63 -2.01 -3.92
C MET A 15 5.39 -1.41 -5.10
N ALA A 16 6.69 -1.17 -4.97
CA ALA A 16 7.53 -0.68 -6.07
C ALA A 16 7.60 -1.70 -7.22
N LYS A 17 7.62 -3.00 -6.92
CA LYS A 17 7.52 -4.08 -7.90
C LYS A 17 6.12 -4.23 -8.50
N GLY A 18 5.08 -3.78 -7.80
CA GLY A 18 3.68 -3.98 -8.16
C GLY A 18 3.17 -5.40 -7.88
N GLN A 19 3.89 -6.17 -7.06
CA GLN A 19 3.55 -7.54 -6.67
C GLN A 19 4.37 -7.99 -5.45
N GLY A 20 3.80 -8.90 -4.66
CA GLY A 20 4.51 -9.59 -3.59
C GLY A 20 3.63 -9.88 -2.38
N GLU A 21 4.12 -10.74 -1.48
CA GLU A 21 3.35 -11.24 -0.35
C GLU A 21 3.06 -10.14 0.68
N ALA A 22 3.98 -9.19 0.87
CA ALA A 22 3.78 -8.11 1.84
C ALA A 22 2.72 -7.12 1.34
N LEU A 23 2.73 -6.82 0.03
CA LEU A 23 1.71 -5.99 -0.60
C LEU A 23 0.33 -6.65 -0.57
N ASP A 24 0.26 -7.95 -0.83
CA ASP A 24 -0.99 -8.71 -0.74
C ASP A 24 -1.54 -8.76 0.68
N ALA A 25 -0.68 -9.02 1.68
CA ALA A 25 -1.07 -8.99 3.08
C ALA A 25 -1.55 -7.59 3.49
N TYR A 26 -0.91 -6.54 2.98
CA TYR A 26 -1.31 -5.17 3.21
C TYR A 26 -2.69 -4.86 2.60
N ALA A 27 -2.94 -5.30 1.36
CA ALA A 27 -4.25 -5.20 0.72
C ALA A 27 -5.35 -5.88 1.55
N VAL A 28 -5.06 -7.06 2.11
CA VAL A 28 -5.98 -7.79 3.01
C VAL A 28 -6.29 -6.98 4.27
N LEU A 29 -5.28 -6.38 4.91
CA LEU A 29 -5.46 -5.54 6.09
C LEU A 29 -6.34 -4.32 5.82
N LEU A 30 -6.27 -3.78 4.59
CA LEU A 30 -7.09 -2.66 4.13
C LEU A 30 -8.49 -3.08 3.65
N GLY A 31 -8.81 -4.37 3.67
CA GLY A 31 -10.11 -4.89 3.23
C GLY A 31 -10.28 -4.96 1.71
N VAL A 32 -9.18 -4.93 0.94
CA VAL A 32 -9.23 -5.08 -0.51
C VAL A 32 -9.58 -6.54 -0.87
N GLU A 33 -10.66 -6.71 -1.63
CA GLU A 33 -11.09 -8.03 -2.11
C GLU A 33 -10.03 -8.64 -3.04
N ALA A 34 -9.92 -9.97 -3.05
CA ALA A 34 -8.94 -10.70 -3.86
C ALA A 34 -8.98 -10.34 -5.35
N LYS A 35 -10.17 -10.05 -5.90
CA LYS A 35 -10.36 -9.63 -7.30
C LYS A 35 -9.76 -8.25 -7.61
N ASP A 36 -9.66 -7.37 -6.61
CA ASP A 36 -9.21 -5.99 -6.75
C ASP A 36 -7.73 -5.83 -6.37
N ARG A 37 -7.07 -6.87 -5.84
CA ARG A 37 -5.66 -6.80 -5.40
C ARG A 37 -4.68 -6.46 -6.51
N ALA A 38 -4.90 -7.00 -7.71
CA ALA A 38 -4.08 -6.66 -8.87
C ALA A 38 -4.20 -5.16 -9.22
N HIS A 39 -5.40 -4.61 -9.12
CA HIS A 39 -5.66 -3.18 -9.33
C HIS A 39 -5.06 -2.33 -8.21
N PHE A 40 -5.24 -2.74 -6.95
CA PHE A 40 -4.59 -2.13 -5.79
C PHE A 40 -3.07 -2.07 -5.94
N ALA A 41 -2.44 -3.16 -6.38
CA ALA A 41 -1.01 -3.20 -6.60
C ALA A 41 -0.56 -2.22 -7.69
N GLN A 42 -1.30 -2.14 -8.80
CA GLN A 42 -1.02 -1.17 -9.87
C GLN A 42 -1.19 0.28 -9.39
N VAL A 43 -2.28 0.59 -8.71
CA VAL A 43 -2.56 1.95 -8.20
C VAL A 43 -1.49 2.37 -7.17
N THR A 44 -1.18 1.50 -6.21
CA THR A 44 -0.17 1.81 -5.19
C THR A 44 1.24 1.89 -5.76
N GLN A 45 1.59 1.09 -6.77
CA GLN A 45 2.83 1.23 -7.52
C GLN A 45 2.91 2.57 -8.28
N GLN A 46 1.85 2.96 -8.98
CA GLN A 46 1.78 4.23 -9.72
C GLN A 46 1.93 5.43 -8.79
N HIS A 47 1.33 5.35 -7.61
CA HIS A 47 1.38 6.39 -6.58
C HIS A 47 2.43 6.12 -5.50
N PHE A 48 3.42 5.26 -5.77
CA PHE A 48 4.43 4.87 -4.78
C PHE A 48 5.14 6.09 -4.18
N GLY A 49 5.48 7.08 -5.01
CA GLY A 49 6.10 8.32 -4.55
C GLY A 49 5.19 9.23 -3.71
N GLU A 50 3.87 9.11 -3.84
CA GLU A 50 2.90 9.79 -2.96
C GLU A 50 2.74 9.04 -1.63
N ILE A 51 2.75 7.70 -1.68
CA ILE A 51 2.62 6.84 -0.50
C ILE A 51 3.87 6.91 0.38
N PHE A 52 5.05 6.72 -0.22
CA PHE A 52 6.36 6.81 0.41
C PHE A 52 7.03 8.17 0.12
N ALA A 53 6.33 9.27 0.44
CA ALA A 53 6.77 10.63 0.17
C ALA A 53 8.11 11.03 0.83
N SER A 54 8.53 10.32 1.88
CA SER A 54 9.81 10.55 2.55
C SER A 54 10.44 9.24 3.01
N LYS A 55 11.78 9.18 3.00
CA LYS A 55 12.57 8.06 3.55
C LYS A 55 12.28 7.76 5.04
N ASP A 56 11.79 8.76 5.78
CA ASP A 56 11.46 8.67 7.19
C ASP A 56 9.93 8.52 7.41
N ALA A 57 9.19 8.14 6.36
CA ALA A 57 7.75 7.97 6.46
C ALA A 57 7.43 6.88 7.48
N THR A 58 6.59 7.23 8.46
CA THR A 58 6.13 6.27 9.47
C THR A 58 5.06 5.36 8.88
N GLY A 59 4.81 4.21 9.51
CA GLY A 59 3.73 3.31 9.09
C GLY A 59 2.35 3.98 9.06
N GLU A 60 2.09 4.90 9.99
CA GLU A 60 0.86 5.69 10.01
C GLU A 60 0.77 6.62 8.81
N GLN A 61 1.88 7.25 8.42
CA GLN A 61 1.91 8.14 7.25
C GLN A 61 1.69 7.35 5.95
N VAL A 62 2.37 6.21 5.80
CA VAL A 62 2.19 5.30 4.65
C VAL A 62 0.75 4.81 4.58
N LEU A 63 0.15 4.45 5.71
CA LEU A 63 -1.25 4.06 5.78
C LEU A 63 -2.19 5.19 5.36
N SER A 64 -2.02 6.38 5.93
CA SER A 64 -2.84 7.54 5.59
C SER A 64 -2.74 7.88 4.11
N ASN A 65 -1.54 7.86 3.54
CA ASN A 65 -1.32 8.17 2.13
C ASN A 65 -1.92 7.09 1.23
N THR A 66 -1.79 5.80 1.59
CA THR A 66 -2.40 4.69 0.85
C THR A 66 -3.92 4.82 0.83
N LEU A 67 -4.54 5.10 1.98
CA LEU A 67 -5.99 5.33 2.05
C LEU A 67 -6.42 6.54 1.21
N ALA A 68 -5.64 7.62 1.21
CA ALA A 68 -5.91 8.77 0.36
C ALA A 68 -5.86 8.43 -1.14
N VAL A 69 -4.88 7.64 -1.57
CA VAL A 69 -4.78 7.14 -2.96
C VAL A 69 -5.97 6.24 -3.29
N MET A 70 -6.30 5.26 -2.43
CA MET A 70 -7.45 4.37 -2.64
C MET A 70 -8.77 5.13 -2.73
N SER A 71 -8.96 6.16 -1.91
CA SER A 71 -10.19 6.97 -1.92
C SER A 71 -10.42 7.75 -3.22
N ARG A 72 -9.35 7.97 -4.00
CA ARG A 72 -9.38 8.66 -5.31
C ARG A 72 -9.58 7.68 -6.46
N ASP A 73 -9.45 6.38 -6.23
CA ASP A 73 -9.62 5.34 -7.23
C ASP A 73 -11.07 4.81 -7.22
N GLY A 74 -11.75 4.85 -8.36
CA GLY A 74 -13.16 4.47 -8.44
C GLY A 74 -13.46 2.97 -8.23
N THR A 75 -12.44 2.11 -8.26
CA THR A 75 -12.57 0.65 -8.05
C THR A 75 -12.27 0.29 -6.59
N LEU A 76 -11.34 1.00 -5.95
CA LEU A 76 -10.90 0.75 -4.57
C LEU A 76 -11.65 1.60 -3.53
N ALA A 77 -12.17 2.76 -3.93
CA ALA A 77 -13.03 3.58 -3.09
C ALA A 77 -14.36 2.85 -2.87
N ARG A 78 -14.54 2.29 -1.67
CA ARG A 78 -15.79 1.67 -1.21
C ARG A 78 -16.30 2.39 0.02
#